data_AF-A0A1H3AJB8-F1
#
_entry.id   AF-A0A1H3AJB8-F1
#
_cell.length_a   1.000
_cell.length_b   1.000
_cell.length_c   1.000
_cell.angle_alpha   90.00
_cell.angle_beta   90.00
_cell.angle_gamma   90.00
#
_symmetry.space_group_name_H-M   'P 1'
#
loop_
_entity.id
_entity.type
_entity.pdbx_description
1 polymer ?
#
loop_
_entity_poly.entity_id
_entity_poly.type
_entity_poly.pdbx_seq_one_letter_code
_entity_poly.pdbx_strand_id
1 'polypeptide(L)'
;MTDSCDAEEAPSALAELTGYELWDRTQRAGQQVAAACERLVGAPSARARVALAPEFLRQVRQLLTLRLVAVARARRRAFPVQVPPAGSHGVAALWAEVFWAARARSPDDDSGVLQATDVSIRGLLALEPSDLADPDAVRAWWERLELVEETLDGLDMEAQATVEGREAVAEHQQVRRS
;
A
#
# COMPACT_ATOMS: atom_id res chain seq x y z
N MET A 1 30.12 3.81 18.81
CA MET A 1 29.32 5.02 19.07
C MET A 1 28.22 5.05 18.02
N THR A 2 27.01 5.15 18.52
CA THR A 2 25.72 5.08 17.84
C THR A 2 25.52 6.23 16.86
N ASP A 3 25.00 5.92 15.67
CA ASP A 3 23.90 6.69 15.09
C ASP A 3 23.03 5.75 14.24
N SER A 4 21.97 5.29 14.91
CA SER A 4 20.73 4.89 14.26
C SER A 4 19.93 6.18 14.08
N CYS A 5 19.56 6.48 12.84
CA CYS A 5 18.33 7.19 12.54
C CYS A 5 17.74 6.54 11.31
N ASP A 6 16.62 5.86 11.52
CA ASP A 6 15.60 5.64 10.51
C ASP A 6 15.35 6.96 9.79
N ALA A 7 15.95 7.14 8.62
CA ALA A 7 15.38 8.03 7.65
C ALA A 7 14.14 7.29 7.13
N GLU A 8 12.97 7.64 7.64
CA GLU A 8 11.82 7.70 6.74
C GLU A 8 12.31 8.44 5.50
N GLU A 9 12.46 7.71 4.41
CA GLU A 9 13.07 8.23 3.19
C GLU A 9 12.24 9.45 2.76
N ALA A 10 12.92 10.60 2.63
CA ALA A 10 12.23 11.88 2.49
C ALA A 10 11.21 11.81 1.34
N PRO A 11 10.02 12.42 1.50
CA PRO A 11 8.91 12.24 0.56
C PRO A 11 9.21 12.60 -0.91
N SER A 12 10.22 13.42 -1.19
CA SER A 12 10.70 13.66 -2.57
C SER A 12 11.43 12.45 -3.17
N ALA A 13 12.17 11.68 -2.36
CA ALA A 13 12.94 10.53 -2.81
C ALA A 13 12.05 9.41 -3.36
N LEU A 14 10.88 9.17 -2.75
CA LEU A 14 9.91 8.20 -3.26
C LEU A 14 9.25 8.67 -4.56
N ALA A 15 8.97 9.98 -4.67
CA ALA A 15 8.40 10.60 -5.87
C ALA A 15 9.34 10.56 -7.09
N GLU A 16 10.64 10.37 -6.88
CA GLU A 16 11.67 10.30 -7.92
C GLU A 16 11.98 8.86 -8.37
N LEU A 17 11.54 7.84 -7.63
CA LEU A 17 11.81 6.44 -8.00
C LEU A 17 11.21 6.05 -9.35
N THR A 18 12.01 5.36 -10.15
CA THR A 18 11.53 4.66 -11.35
C THR A 18 10.53 3.56 -10.99
N GLY A 19 9.77 3.09 -11.98
CA GLY A 19 8.81 1.99 -11.76
C GLY A 19 9.49 0.71 -11.27
N TYR A 20 10.67 0.39 -11.79
CA TYR A 20 11.44 -0.79 -11.38
C TYR A 20 11.97 -0.66 -9.95
N GLU A 21 12.54 0.48 -9.57
CA GLU A 21 13.03 0.70 -8.20
C GLU A 21 11.92 0.64 -7.17
N LEU A 22 10.75 1.22 -7.50
CA LEU A 22 9.59 1.14 -6.62
C LEU A 22 9.09 -0.30 -6.47
N TRP A 23 9.04 -1.07 -7.55
CA TRP A 23 8.69 -2.49 -7.52
C TRP A 23 9.66 -3.29 -6.65
N ASP A 24 10.97 -3.15 -6.87
CA ASP A 24 11.99 -3.89 -6.14
C ASP A 24 11.97 -3.55 -4.63
N ARG A 25 11.84 -2.27 -4.28
CA ARG A 25 11.69 -1.84 -2.88
C ARG A 25 10.41 -2.38 -2.24
N THR A 26 9.31 -2.44 -2.99
CA THR A 26 8.04 -3.01 -2.51
C THR A 26 8.21 -4.50 -2.20
N GLN A 27 8.86 -5.27 -3.08
CA GLN A 27 9.13 -6.69 -2.86
C GLN A 27 10.01 -6.92 -1.62
N ARG A 28 11.09 -6.13 -1.49
CA ARG A 28 11.97 -6.18 -0.31
C ARG A 28 11.23 -5.84 0.99
N ALA A 29 10.38 -4.81 0.98
CA ALA A 29 9.56 -4.45 2.14
C ALA A 29 8.56 -5.58 2.51
N GLY A 30 7.93 -6.21 1.52
CA GLY A 30 7.03 -7.35 1.74
C GLY A 30 7.74 -8.53 2.41
N GLN A 31 8.93 -8.88 1.94
CA GLN A 31 9.74 -9.95 2.54
C GLN A 31 10.16 -9.62 3.99
N GLN A 32 10.50 -8.36 4.27
CA GLN A 32 10.85 -7.91 5.62
C GLN A 32 9.66 -8.02 6.58
N VAL A 33 8.47 -7.57 6.13
CA VAL A 33 7.23 -7.66 6.91
C VAL A 33 6.85 -9.12 7.18
N ALA A 34 6.94 -10.00 6.19
CA ALA A 34 6.68 -11.43 6.37
C ALA A 34 7.63 -12.05 7.40
N ALA A 35 8.93 -11.82 7.26
CA ALA A 35 9.93 -12.33 8.21
C ALA A 35 9.74 -11.74 9.62
N ALA A 36 9.31 -10.48 9.75
CA ALA A 36 9.01 -9.87 11.04
C ALA A 36 7.74 -10.44 11.67
N CYS A 37 6.72 -10.75 10.87
CA CYS A 37 5.50 -11.43 11.31
C CYS A 37 5.84 -12.84 11.86
N GLU A 38 6.65 -13.61 11.13
CA GLU A 38 7.10 -14.94 11.59
C GLU A 38 7.84 -14.85 12.94
N ARG A 39 8.70 -13.84 13.12
CA ARG A 39 9.37 -13.61 14.41
C ARG A 39 8.40 -13.25 15.54
N LEU A 40 7.37 -12.44 15.26
CA LEU A 40 6.33 -12.12 16.23
C LEU A 40 5.52 -13.35 16.63
N VAL A 41 5.10 -14.16 15.66
CA VAL A 41 4.35 -15.39 15.91
C VAL A 41 5.19 -16.40 16.69
N GLY A 42 6.48 -16.55 16.34
CA GLY A 42 7.42 -17.46 17.00
C GLY A 42 7.99 -16.96 18.34
N ALA A 43 7.65 -15.75 18.79
CA ALA A 43 8.20 -15.19 20.01
C ALA A 43 7.71 -15.97 21.26
N PRO A 44 8.60 -16.28 22.23
CA PRO A 44 8.31 -17.21 23.33
C PRO A 44 7.38 -16.62 24.42
N SER A 45 7.05 -15.33 24.34
CA SER A 45 6.22 -14.67 25.35
C SER A 45 5.58 -13.38 24.81
N ALA A 46 4.51 -12.94 25.48
CA ALA A 46 3.89 -11.63 25.23
C ALA A 46 4.91 -10.48 25.32
N ARG A 47 5.80 -10.50 26.31
CA ARG A 47 6.85 -9.47 26.46
C ARG A 47 7.81 -9.46 25.28
N ALA A 48 8.20 -10.63 24.77
CA ALA A 48 9.06 -10.74 23.60
C ALA A 48 8.35 -10.20 22.34
N ARG A 49 7.05 -10.46 22.18
CA ARG A 49 6.25 -9.88 21.08
C ARG A 49 6.19 -8.36 21.14
N VAL A 50 5.85 -7.80 22.31
CA VAL A 50 5.80 -6.34 22.51
C VAL A 50 7.16 -5.68 22.22
N ALA A 51 8.27 -6.35 22.50
CA ALA A 51 9.60 -5.83 22.20
C ALA A 51 9.91 -5.80 20.68
N LEU A 52 9.34 -6.72 19.90
CA LEU A 52 9.50 -6.79 18.43
C LEU A 52 8.51 -5.88 17.69
N ALA A 53 7.39 -5.55 18.32
CA ALA A 53 6.26 -4.85 17.72
C ALA A 53 6.58 -3.47 17.10
N PRO A 54 7.40 -2.57 17.70
CA PRO A 54 7.64 -1.25 17.12
C PRO A 54 8.28 -1.32 15.72
N GLU A 55 9.29 -2.18 15.57
CA GLU A 55 10.00 -2.35 14.31
C GLU A 55 9.10 -3.00 13.25
N PHE A 56 8.29 -3.97 13.66
CA PHE A 56 7.28 -4.56 12.78
C PHE A 56 6.29 -3.51 12.26
N LEU A 57 5.68 -2.72 13.14
CA LEU A 57 4.72 -1.68 12.75
C LEU A 57 5.36 -0.63 11.82
N ARG A 58 6.64 -0.29 12.03
CA ARG A 58 7.41 0.58 11.14
C ARG A 58 7.55 -0.01 9.73
N GLN A 59 7.96 -1.27 9.63
CA GLN A 59 8.11 -1.97 8.34
C GLN A 59 6.79 -2.07 7.58
N VAL A 60 5.67 -2.24 8.28
CA VAL A 60 4.35 -2.30 7.66
C VAL A 60 3.94 -0.94 7.11
N ARG A 61 4.14 0.14 7.88
CA ARG A 61 3.89 1.49 7.38
C ARG A 61 4.71 1.79 6.13
N GLN A 62 5.96 1.31 6.08
CA GLN A 62 6.81 1.42 4.89
C GLN A 62 6.23 0.63 3.71
N LEU A 63 5.83 -0.62 3.90
CA LEU A 63 5.19 -1.43 2.85
C LEU A 63 3.93 -0.74 2.30
N LEU A 64 3.00 -0.37 3.18
CA LEU A 64 1.75 0.30 2.79
C LEU A 64 2.02 1.61 2.04
N THR A 65 3.02 2.38 2.46
CA THR A 65 3.42 3.61 1.77
C THR A 65 3.89 3.33 0.35
N LEU A 66 4.80 2.36 0.16
CA LEU A 66 5.31 1.97 -1.15
C LEU A 66 4.19 1.49 -2.07
N ARG A 67 3.30 0.63 -1.54
CA ARG A 67 2.16 0.08 -2.28
C ARG A 67 1.18 1.17 -2.71
N LEU A 68 0.80 2.06 -1.79
CA LEU A 68 -0.11 3.16 -2.13
C LEU A 68 0.51 4.16 -3.10
N VAL A 69 1.82 4.43 -3.02
CA VAL A 69 2.53 5.25 -4.01
C VAL A 69 2.48 4.60 -5.40
N ALA A 70 2.68 3.29 -5.49
CA ALA A 70 2.59 2.55 -6.75
C ALA A 70 1.19 2.64 -7.35
N VAL A 71 0.15 2.32 -6.57
CA VAL A 71 -1.25 2.37 -7.00
C VAL A 71 -1.65 3.79 -7.40
N ALA A 72 -1.33 4.81 -6.59
CA ALA A 72 -1.64 6.20 -6.92
C ALA A 72 -0.99 6.62 -8.24
N ARG A 73 0.27 6.23 -8.49
CA ARG A 73 0.96 6.50 -9.77
C ARG A 73 0.30 5.77 -10.95
N ALA A 74 0.01 4.47 -10.80
CA ALA A 74 -0.65 3.69 -11.83
C ALA A 74 -2.00 4.31 -12.19
N ARG A 75 -2.81 4.65 -11.18
CA ARG A 75 -4.11 5.30 -11.37
C ARG A 75 -4.01 6.67 -12.02
N ARG A 76 -3.04 7.51 -11.66
CA ARG A 76 -2.83 8.82 -12.31
C ARG A 76 -2.45 8.70 -13.79
N ARG A 77 -1.72 7.65 -14.18
CA ARG A 77 -1.41 7.35 -15.60
C ARG A 77 -2.64 6.80 -16.32
N ALA A 78 -3.33 5.88 -15.68
CA ALA A 78 -4.51 5.21 -16.21
C ALA A 78 -5.72 6.14 -16.31
N PHE A 79 -5.87 7.14 -15.46
CA PHE A 79 -7.05 8.00 -15.42
C PHE A 79 -6.64 9.46 -15.30
N PRO A 80 -7.06 10.34 -16.23
CA PRO A 80 -6.83 11.78 -16.12
C PRO A 80 -7.33 12.30 -14.77
N VAL A 81 -6.44 12.98 -14.05
CA VAL A 81 -6.60 13.34 -12.63
C VAL A 81 -7.85 14.19 -12.37
N GLN A 82 -8.71 13.72 -11.46
CA GLN A 82 -9.82 14.50 -10.90
C GLN A 82 -9.64 14.86 -9.41
N VAL A 83 -8.67 14.24 -8.73
CA VAL A 83 -8.46 14.36 -7.28
C VAL A 83 -7.06 14.94 -7.02
N PRO A 84 -6.91 15.92 -6.09
CA PRO A 84 -5.60 16.44 -5.72
C PRO A 84 -4.65 15.34 -5.25
N PRO A 85 -3.39 15.33 -5.70
CA PRO A 85 -2.41 14.36 -5.21
C PRO A 85 -2.14 14.59 -3.72
N ALA A 86 -1.87 13.52 -2.98
CA ALA A 86 -1.48 13.60 -1.58
C ALA A 86 -0.14 14.37 -1.46
N GLY A 87 -0.22 15.64 -1.05
CA GLY A 87 0.95 16.53 -0.90
C GLY A 87 1.83 16.18 0.32
N SER A 88 1.32 15.39 1.27
CA SER A 88 2.04 14.88 2.45
C SER A 88 1.91 13.36 2.53
N HIS A 89 3.04 12.66 2.62
CA HIS A 89 3.14 11.21 2.43
C HIS A 89 2.91 10.43 3.74
N GLY A 90 1.68 10.41 4.21
CA GLY A 90 1.22 9.44 5.21
C GLY A 90 0.32 8.39 4.56
N VAL A 91 0.31 7.16 5.07
CA VAL A 91 -0.56 6.07 4.59
C VAL A 91 -2.01 6.53 4.43
N ALA A 92 -2.55 7.30 5.40
CA ALA A 92 -3.92 7.81 5.34
C ALA A 92 -4.15 8.81 4.19
N ALA A 93 -3.18 9.69 3.91
CA ALA A 93 -3.31 10.69 2.85
C ALA A 93 -3.19 10.04 1.46
N LEU A 94 -2.24 9.11 1.29
CA LEU A 94 -2.09 8.33 0.07
C LEU A 94 -3.32 7.46 -0.19
N TRP A 95 -3.85 6.84 0.86
CA TRP A 95 -5.11 6.10 0.77
C TRP A 95 -6.28 6.99 0.38
N ALA A 96 -6.41 8.19 0.94
CA ALA A 96 -7.48 9.11 0.57
C ALA A 96 -7.43 9.49 -0.93
N GLU A 97 -6.24 9.74 -1.48
CA GLU A 97 -6.08 9.96 -2.92
C GLU A 97 -6.60 8.76 -3.73
N VAL A 98 -6.15 7.55 -3.39
CA VAL A 98 -6.55 6.31 -4.07
C VAL A 98 -8.05 6.06 -3.95
N PHE A 99 -8.60 6.18 -2.73
CA PHE A 99 -10.01 5.97 -2.41
C PHE A 99 -10.90 6.90 -3.24
N TRP A 100 -10.63 8.21 -3.22
CA TRP A 100 -11.48 9.17 -3.93
C TRP A 100 -11.32 9.04 -5.44
N ALA A 101 -10.12 8.72 -5.93
CA ALA A 101 -9.89 8.45 -7.35
C ALA A 101 -10.63 7.18 -7.83
N ALA A 102 -10.74 6.15 -6.99
CA ALA A 102 -11.53 4.95 -7.27
C ALA A 102 -13.04 5.25 -7.21
N ARG A 103 -13.49 5.95 -6.17
CA ARG A 103 -14.90 6.30 -5.98
C ARG A 103 -15.45 7.19 -7.11
N ALA A 104 -14.68 8.18 -7.57
CA ALA A 104 -15.09 9.06 -8.67
C ALA A 104 -15.28 8.30 -9.99
N ARG A 105 -14.58 7.17 -10.16
CA ARG A 105 -14.68 6.32 -11.36
C ARG A 105 -15.88 5.38 -11.34
N SER A 106 -16.31 4.96 -10.15
CA SER A 106 -17.49 4.15 -9.98
C SER A 106 -18.39 4.71 -8.86
N PRO A 107 -19.12 5.82 -9.12
CA PRO A 107 -20.00 6.47 -8.14
C PRO A 107 -21.17 5.61 -7.66
N ASP A 108 -21.51 4.57 -8.42
CA ASP A 108 -22.60 3.63 -8.10
C ASP A 108 -22.06 2.26 -7.65
N ASP A 109 -20.75 2.12 -7.40
CA ASP A 109 -20.20 0.90 -6.80
C ASP A 109 -20.62 0.80 -5.32
N ASP A 110 -21.54 -0.13 -5.09
CA ASP A 110 -22.07 -0.49 -3.76
C ASP A 110 -21.42 -1.77 -3.19
N SER A 111 -20.31 -2.25 -3.79
CA SER A 111 -19.60 -3.46 -3.33
C SER A 111 -19.11 -3.37 -1.88
N GLY A 112 -18.92 -2.15 -1.36
CA GLY A 112 -18.41 -1.90 -0.02
C GLY A 112 -16.92 -2.17 0.15
N VAL A 113 -16.20 -2.60 -0.90
CA VAL A 113 -14.79 -2.99 -0.85
C VAL A 113 -13.92 -1.82 -0.39
N LEU A 114 -14.06 -0.65 -1.01
CA LEU A 114 -13.27 0.53 -0.65
C LEU A 114 -13.51 0.96 0.80
N GLN A 115 -14.73 0.87 1.31
CA GLN A 115 -15.07 1.22 2.69
C GLN A 115 -14.50 0.19 3.67
N ALA A 116 -14.56 -1.09 3.34
CA ALA A 116 -13.95 -2.15 4.13
C ALA A 116 -12.42 -1.97 4.20
N THR A 117 -11.78 -1.67 3.07
CA THR A 117 -10.33 -1.41 3.00
C THR A 117 -9.94 -0.16 3.78
N ASP A 118 -10.77 0.89 3.76
CA ASP A 118 -10.54 2.08 4.58
C ASP A 118 -10.61 1.79 6.08
N VAL A 119 -11.60 0.99 6.53
CA VAL A 119 -11.67 0.51 7.91
C VAL A 119 -10.44 -0.34 8.27
N SER A 120 -10.01 -1.21 7.36
CA SER A 120 -8.80 -2.02 7.54
C SER A 120 -7.55 -1.17 7.67
N ILE A 121 -7.31 -0.20 6.77
CA ILE A 121 -6.15 0.70 6.87
C ILE A 121 -6.16 1.47 8.19
N ARG A 122 -7.32 2.03 8.59
CA ARG A 122 -7.44 2.71 9.89
C ARG A 122 -7.12 1.78 11.06
N GLY A 123 -7.60 0.54 11.02
CA GLY A 123 -7.30 -0.49 12.02
C GLY A 123 -5.82 -0.87 12.07
N LEU A 124 -5.15 -0.99 10.91
CA LEU A 124 -3.70 -1.27 10.84
C LEU A 124 -2.88 -0.11 11.46
N LEU A 125 -3.32 1.14 11.24
CA LEU A 125 -2.61 2.33 11.73
C LEU A 125 -2.86 2.63 13.21
N ALA A 126 -3.99 2.17 13.76
CA ALA A 126 -4.36 2.40 15.15
C ALA A 126 -3.72 1.43 16.15
N LEU A 127 -3.04 0.37 15.68
CA LEU A 127 -2.42 -0.60 16.58
C LEU A 127 -1.25 -0.03 17.36
N GLU A 128 -1.26 -0.35 18.64
CA GLU A 128 -0.18 -0.09 19.56
C GLU A 128 0.67 -1.37 19.75
N PRO A 129 1.97 -1.23 20.11
CA PRO A 129 2.82 -2.38 20.36
C PRO A 129 2.26 -3.39 21.39
N SER A 130 1.47 -2.92 22.36
CA SER A 130 0.81 -3.76 23.36
C SER A 130 -0.24 -4.69 22.77
N ASP A 131 -0.90 -4.30 21.69
CA ASP A 131 -1.95 -5.09 21.06
C ASP A 131 -1.38 -6.37 20.42
N LEU A 132 -0.11 -6.33 20.01
CA LEU A 132 0.60 -7.47 19.43
C LEU A 132 1.14 -8.45 20.50
N ALA A 133 0.83 -8.25 21.78
CA ALA A 133 1.12 -9.20 22.84
C ALA A 133 0.36 -10.53 22.67
N ASP A 134 -0.83 -10.47 22.06
CA ASP A 134 -1.73 -11.59 21.80
C ASP A 134 -1.50 -12.15 20.37
N PRO A 135 -1.17 -13.44 20.22
CA PRO A 135 -0.95 -14.03 18.91
C PRO A 135 -2.21 -14.10 18.05
N ASP A 136 -3.41 -14.13 18.63
CA ASP A 136 -4.65 -14.07 17.85
C ASP A 136 -4.85 -12.66 17.28
N ALA A 137 -4.47 -11.62 18.02
CA ALA A 137 -4.45 -10.24 17.51
C ALA A 137 -3.43 -10.08 16.37
N VAL A 138 -2.25 -10.71 16.46
CA VAL A 138 -1.25 -10.72 15.38
C VAL A 138 -1.83 -11.39 14.11
N ARG A 139 -2.55 -12.50 14.25
CA ARG A 139 -3.19 -13.19 13.11
C ARG A 139 -4.29 -12.34 12.47
N ALA A 140 -5.22 -11.82 13.27
CA ALA A 140 -6.31 -10.97 12.77
C ALA A 140 -5.78 -9.70 12.09
N TRP A 141 -4.64 -9.20 12.57
CA TRP A 141 -3.94 -8.10 11.92
C TRP A 141 -3.33 -8.49 10.57
N TRP A 142 -2.73 -9.67 10.48
CA TRP A 142 -2.15 -10.19 9.24
C TRP A 142 -3.22 -10.35 8.16
N GLU A 143 -4.35 -10.99 8.51
CA GLU A 143 -5.51 -11.13 7.62
C GLU A 143 -6.02 -9.77 7.13
N ARG A 144 -6.01 -8.76 8.02
CA ARG A 144 -6.39 -7.38 7.65
C ARG A 144 -5.41 -6.76 6.64
N LEU A 145 -4.11 -7.01 6.78
CA LEU A 145 -3.11 -6.54 5.82
C LEU A 145 -3.30 -7.23 4.45
N GLU A 146 -3.55 -8.54 4.43
CA GLU A 146 -3.80 -9.30 3.21
C GLU A 146 -5.02 -8.76 2.43
N LEU A 147 -6.12 -8.44 3.13
CA LEU A 147 -7.30 -7.83 2.52
C LEU A 147 -7.02 -6.45 1.90
N VAL A 148 -6.16 -5.65 2.56
CA VAL A 148 -5.72 -4.37 2.01
C VAL A 148 -4.89 -4.60 0.75
N GLU A 149 -3.92 -5.50 0.79
CA GLU A 149 -3.08 -5.84 -0.36
C GLU A 149 -3.89 -6.36 -1.55
N GLU A 150 -4.88 -7.23 -1.34
CA GLU A 150 -5.79 -7.74 -2.38
C GLU A 150 -6.55 -6.59 -3.05
N THR A 151 -7.04 -5.63 -2.26
CA THR A 151 -7.72 -4.45 -2.81
C THR A 151 -6.76 -3.60 -3.65
N LEU A 152 -5.54 -3.39 -3.17
CA LEU A 152 -4.53 -2.61 -3.86
C LEU A 152 -4.11 -3.28 -5.18
N ASP A 153 -3.97 -4.61 -5.20
CA ASP A 153 -3.72 -5.39 -6.42
C ASP A 153 -4.86 -5.25 -7.43
N GLY A 154 -6.11 -5.34 -6.97
CA GLY A 154 -7.27 -5.12 -7.83
C GLY A 154 -7.28 -3.73 -8.50
N LEU A 155 -6.95 -2.68 -7.72
CA LEU A 155 -6.88 -1.32 -8.22
C LEU A 155 -5.69 -1.08 -9.17
N ASP A 156 -4.57 -1.77 -8.96
CA ASP A 156 -3.41 -1.71 -9.85
C ASP A 156 -3.69 -2.43 -11.18
N MET A 157 -4.30 -3.62 -11.12
CA MET A 157 -4.72 -4.38 -12.31
C MET A 157 -5.75 -3.59 -13.15
N GLU A 158 -6.72 -2.93 -12.50
CA GLU A 158 -7.69 -2.06 -13.19
C GLU A 158 -6.99 -0.92 -13.94
N ALA A 159 -5.99 -0.29 -13.29
CA ALA A 159 -5.22 0.78 -13.88
C ALA A 159 -4.39 0.30 -15.08
N GLN A 160 -3.70 -0.83 -14.93
CA GLN A 160 -2.89 -1.45 -15.99
C GLN A 160 -3.74 -1.81 -17.20
N ALA A 161 -4.86 -2.52 -17.01
CA ALA A 161 -5.78 -2.89 -18.09
C ALA A 161 -6.33 -1.67 -18.84
N THR A 162 -6.53 -0.54 -18.15
CA THR A 162 -6.97 0.71 -18.77
C THR A 162 -5.89 1.31 -19.68
N VAL A 163 -4.63 1.29 -19.26
CA VAL A 163 -3.51 1.80 -20.07
C VAL A 163 -3.32 0.94 -21.32
N GLU A 164 -3.25 -0.38 -21.15
CA GLU A 164 -3.11 -1.35 -22.24
C GLU A 164 -4.25 -1.22 -23.26
N GLY A 165 -5.49 -1.06 -22.80
CA GLY A 165 -6.64 -0.85 -23.68
C GLY A 165 -6.53 0.42 -24.53
N ARG A 166 -5.94 1.50 -24.01
CA ARG A 166 -5.71 2.73 -24.78
C ARG A 166 -4.60 2.57 -25.81
N GLU A 167 -3.51 1.92 -25.43
CA GLU A 167 -2.38 1.62 -26.32
C GLU A 167 -2.84 0.77 -27.49
N ALA A 168 -3.61 -0.30 -27.23
CA ALA A 168 -4.20 -1.14 -28.27
C ALA A 168 -5.09 -0.33 -29.24
N VAL A 169 -5.94 0.57 -28.73
CA VAL A 169 -6.79 1.44 -29.58
C VAL A 169 -5.93 2.38 -30.43
N ALA A 170 -4.87 2.96 -29.86
CA ALA A 170 -3.95 3.85 -30.58
C ALA A 170 -3.22 3.11 -31.71
N GLU A 171 -2.71 1.91 -31.45
CA GLU A 171 -2.06 1.05 -32.45
C GLU A 171 -3.01 0.71 -33.62
N HIS A 172 -4.26 0.32 -33.31
CA HIS A 172 -5.27 0.03 -34.33
C HIS A 172 -5.61 1.25 -35.19
N GLN A 173 -5.63 2.45 -34.61
CA GLN A 173 -5.85 3.69 -35.35
C GLN A 173 -4.67 4.09 -36.23
N GLN A 174 -3.44 3.79 -35.78
CA GLN A 174 -2.22 4.06 -36.54
C GLN A 174 -2.11 3.14 -37.75
N VAL A 175 -2.40 1.85 -37.60
CA VAL A 175 -2.45 0.87 -38.70
C VAL A 175 -3.54 1.20 -39.72
N ARG A 176 -4.66 1.77 -39.30
CA ARG A 176 -5.74 2.21 -40.22
C ARG A 176 -5.42 3.48 -41.02
N ARG A 177 -4.43 4.26 -40.58
CA ARG A 177 -4.03 5.53 -41.20
C ARG A 177 -2.78 5.42 -42.09
N SER A 178 -2.05 4.32 -41.99
CA SER A 178 -0.94 3.93 -42.87
C SER A 178 -1.43 3.16 -44.09
#